data_AF-A0A3B9WBC4-F1
#
_entry.id   AF-A0A3B9WBC4-F1
#
_cell.length_a   1.000
_cell.length_b   1.000
_cell.length_c   1.000
_cell.angle_alpha   90.00
_cell.angle_beta   90.00
_cell.angle_gamma   90.00
#
_symmetry.space_group_name_H-M   'P 1'
#
loop_
_entity.id
_entity.type
_entity.pdbx_description
1 polymer ?
#
loop_
_entity_poly.entity_id
_entity_poly.type
_entity_poly.pdbx_seq_one_letter_code
_entity_poly.pdbx_strand_id
1 'polypeptide(L)'
;LRGELLRDRPEQAAGFMDALVRAQAWARTNRPETAAVLASGYLPQPKPVIQRALTYTAAAHADALHHPDWHGESLDFRPYPYPSFTQELVRAMQDTVVDAPAGFLTGLDPATAHRELVDDALVTRSIARAGGWGAFGMHGTTRTEEIQA
;
A
#
# COMPACT_ATOMS: atom_id res chain seq x y z
N LEU A 1 -6.14 2.53 -11.47
CA LEU A 1 -6.90 2.18 -12.70
C LEU A 1 -6.96 3.42 -13.58
N ARG A 2 -7.04 3.30 -14.92
CA ARG A 2 -7.28 4.49 -15.77
C ARG A 2 -8.66 5.07 -15.46
N GLY A 3 -8.79 6.40 -15.40
CA GLY A 3 -10.05 7.06 -15.08
C GLY A 3 -11.20 6.74 -16.04
N GLU A 4 -10.91 6.42 -17.29
CA GLU A 4 -11.90 5.93 -18.28
C GLU A 4 -12.54 4.61 -17.84
N LEU A 5 -11.76 3.66 -17.30
CA LEU A 5 -12.31 2.39 -16.83
C LEU A 5 -13.29 2.60 -15.66
N LEU A 6 -13.00 3.55 -14.77
CA LEU A 6 -13.88 3.88 -13.65
C LEU A 6 -15.23 4.44 -14.13
N ARG A 7 -15.21 5.26 -15.19
CA ARG A 7 -16.41 5.92 -15.74
C ARG A 7 -17.22 5.01 -16.66
N ASP A 8 -16.54 4.33 -17.58
CA ASP A 8 -17.17 3.64 -18.69
C ASP A 8 -17.49 2.18 -18.37
N ARG A 9 -16.78 1.60 -17.38
CA ARG A 9 -16.85 0.19 -16.97
C ARG A 9 -16.85 0.04 -15.44
N PRO A 10 -17.77 0.72 -14.72
CA PRO A 10 -17.74 0.81 -13.27
C PRO A 10 -17.91 -0.56 -12.59
N GLU A 11 -18.71 -1.46 -13.15
CA GLU A 11 -18.89 -2.82 -12.60
C GLU A 11 -17.61 -3.66 -12.70
N GLN A 12 -16.88 -3.56 -13.81
CA GLN A 12 -15.62 -4.28 -13.98
C GLN A 12 -14.54 -3.72 -13.05
N ALA A 13 -14.48 -2.39 -12.89
CA ALA A 13 -13.58 -1.75 -11.94
C ALA A 13 -13.89 -2.17 -10.49
N ALA A 14 -15.17 -2.24 -10.11
CA ALA A 14 -15.60 -2.71 -8.80
C ALA A 14 -15.24 -4.19 -8.57
N GLY A 15 -15.50 -5.06 -9.56
CA GLY A 15 -15.15 -6.47 -9.48
C GLY A 15 -13.65 -6.71 -9.34
N PHE A 16 -12.84 -5.93 -10.07
CA PHE A 16 -11.38 -5.96 -9.92
C PHE A 16 -10.95 -5.54 -8.51
N MET A 17 -11.50 -4.44 -7.98
CA MET A 17 -11.15 -3.96 -6.64
C MET A 17 -11.55 -4.97 -5.56
N ASP A 18 -12.75 -5.55 -5.66
CA ASP A 18 -13.22 -6.61 -4.75
C ASP A 18 -12.32 -7.85 -4.81
N ALA A 19 -11.82 -8.23 -6.00
CA ALA A 19 -10.87 -9.33 -6.14
C ALA A 19 -9.50 -9.00 -5.52
N LEU A 20 -8.98 -7.79 -5.75
CA LEU A 20 -7.70 -7.35 -5.22
C LEU A 20 -7.71 -7.29 -3.68
N VAL A 21 -8.74 -6.68 -3.08
CA VAL A 21 -8.87 -6.57 -1.63
C VAL A 21 -9.01 -7.95 -0.98
N ARG A 22 -9.74 -8.88 -1.60
CA ARG A 22 -9.83 -10.27 -1.11
C ARG A 22 -8.49 -11.01 -1.23
N ALA A 23 -7.76 -10.83 -2.32
CA ALA A 23 -6.43 -11.42 -2.48
C ALA A 23 -5.46 -10.91 -1.41
N GLN A 24 -5.51 -9.61 -1.10
CA GLN A 24 -4.75 -9.02 0.00
C GLN A 24 -5.13 -9.65 1.35
N ALA A 25 -6.43 -9.73 1.68
CA ALA A 25 -6.89 -10.35 2.92
C ALA A 25 -6.41 -11.81 3.07
N TRP A 26 -6.49 -12.58 1.97
CA TRP A 26 -5.98 -13.95 1.94
C TRP A 26 -4.46 -13.99 2.15
N ALA A 27 -3.71 -13.12 1.47
CA ALA A 27 -2.25 -13.10 1.57
C ALA A 27 -1.74 -12.80 2.99
N ARG A 28 -2.45 -11.94 3.75
CA ARG A 28 -2.12 -11.66 5.16
C ARG A 28 -2.19 -12.90 6.05
N THR A 29 -3.15 -13.78 5.79
CA THR A 29 -3.40 -14.99 6.61
C THR A 29 -2.71 -16.24 6.05
N ASN A 30 -2.20 -16.19 4.82
CA ASN A 30 -1.57 -17.31 4.10
C ASN A 30 -0.18 -16.91 3.57
N ARG A 31 0.68 -16.39 4.45
CA ARG A 31 1.99 -15.83 4.06
C ARG A 31 2.94 -16.86 3.41
N PRO A 32 3.08 -18.09 3.92
CA PRO A 32 3.92 -19.10 3.27
C PRO A 32 3.44 -19.49 1.86
N GLU A 33 2.12 -19.59 1.67
CA GLU A 33 1.49 -19.89 0.39
C GLU A 33 1.63 -18.71 -0.57
N THR A 34 1.47 -17.48 -0.07
CA THR A 34 1.73 -16.25 -0.82
C THR A 34 3.16 -16.22 -1.34
N ALA A 35 4.14 -16.61 -0.51
CA ALA A 35 5.53 -16.72 -0.95
C ALA A 35 5.72 -17.77 -2.06
N ALA A 36 5.00 -18.90 -1.99
CA ALA A 36 5.05 -19.92 -3.03
C ALA A 36 4.43 -19.42 -4.36
N VAL A 37 3.30 -18.70 -4.28
CA VAL A 37 2.67 -18.08 -5.46
C VAL A 37 3.62 -17.05 -6.07
N LEU A 38 4.19 -16.13 -5.29
CA LEU A 38 5.10 -15.11 -5.82
C LEU A 38 6.36 -15.73 -6.45
N ALA A 39 6.87 -16.81 -5.88
CA ALA A 39 8.04 -17.53 -6.40
C ALA A 39 7.75 -18.35 -7.68
N SER A 40 6.49 -18.53 -8.10
CA SER A 40 6.12 -19.34 -9.27
C SER A 40 6.35 -18.65 -10.61
N GLY A 41 6.96 -17.47 -10.62
CA GLY A 41 7.29 -16.69 -11.82
C GLY A 41 6.95 -15.21 -11.72
N TYR A 42 6.36 -14.74 -10.61
CA TYR A 42 6.05 -13.31 -10.43
C TYR A 42 7.23 -12.51 -9.91
N LEU A 43 8.07 -13.11 -9.07
CA LEU A 43 9.28 -12.52 -8.53
C LEU A 43 10.51 -13.35 -8.94
N PRO A 44 11.64 -12.71 -9.30
CA PRO A 44 12.87 -13.42 -9.64
C PRO A 44 13.60 -14.00 -8.41
N GLN A 45 13.21 -13.61 -7.20
CA GLN A 45 13.82 -14.09 -5.96
C GLN A 45 13.39 -15.53 -5.63
N PRO A 46 14.26 -16.35 -5.01
CA PRO A 46 13.92 -17.70 -4.62
C PRO A 46 12.92 -17.72 -3.45
N LYS A 47 12.05 -18.74 -3.41
CA LYS A 47 10.97 -18.88 -2.40
C LYS A 47 11.43 -18.63 -0.95
N PRO A 48 12.55 -19.18 -0.45
CA PRO A 48 12.96 -18.97 0.94
C PRO A 48 13.22 -17.49 1.30
N VAL A 49 13.68 -16.68 0.33
CA VAL A 49 13.92 -15.24 0.52
C VAL A 49 12.59 -14.49 0.59
N ILE A 50 11.67 -14.78 -0.32
CA ILE A 50 10.33 -14.17 -0.32
C ILE A 50 9.58 -14.53 0.97
N GLN A 51 9.63 -15.81 1.37
CA GLN A 51 8.99 -16.27 2.59
C GLN A 51 9.55 -15.55 3.82
N ARG A 52 10.88 -15.42 3.92
CA ARG A 52 11.51 -14.64 5.00
C ARG A 52 10.96 -13.21 5.06
N ALA A 53 10.87 -12.53 3.92
CA ALA A 53 10.38 -11.16 3.86
C ALA A 53 8.91 -11.02 4.28
N LEU A 54 8.08 -12.03 4.04
CA LEU A 54 6.66 -12.01 4.43
C LEU A 54 6.44 -12.45 5.88
N THR A 55 7.32 -13.27 6.47
CA THR A 55 7.09 -13.90 7.78
C THR A 55 8.10 -13.48 8.86
N TYR A 56 8.93 -12.46 8.63
CA TYR A 56 9.88 -12.03 9.66
C TYR A 56 9.15 -11.50 10.90
N THR A 57 9.77 -11.65 12.07
CA THR A 57 9.26 -11.13 13.33
C THR A 57 10.25 -10.15 13.93
N ALA A 58 9.75 -9.10 14.57
CA ALA A 58 10.60 -8.10 15.24
C ALA A 58 11.55 -8.75 16.27
N ALA A 59 11.06 -9.74 17.02
CA ALA A 59 11.84 -10.47 18.02
C ALA A 59 13.07 -11.19 17.44
N ALA A 60 13.00 -11.67 16.19
CA ALA A 60 14.11 -12.35 15.53
C ALA A 60 15.25 -11.39 15.09
N HIS A 61 15.03 -10.07 15.19
CA HIS A 61 15.94 -9.03 14.70
C HIS A 61 16.12 -7.89 15.72
N ALA A 62 15.87 -8.15 17.01
CA ALA A 62 15.86 -7.13 18.05
C ALA A 62 17.18 -6.34 18.17
N ASP A 63 18.31 -6.95 17.81
CA ASP A 63 19.64 -6.36 17.78
C ASP A 63 19.86 -5.34 16.65
N ALA A 64 19.04 -5.40 15.60
CA ALA A 64 19.11 -4.53 14.42
C ALA A 64 17.93 -3.54 14.33
N LEU A 65 16.97 -3.59 15.27
CA LEU A 65 15.82 -2.68 15.28
C LEU A 65 16.18 -1.33 15.90
N HIS A 66 16.22 -0.28 15.07
CA HIS A 66 16.45 1.10 15.53
C HIS A 66 15.22 1.73 16.20
N HIS A 67 14.01 1.32 15.81
CA HIS A 67 12.75 1.82 16.34
C HIS A 67 11.88 0.65 16.83
N PRO A 68 12.18 0.06 18.01
CA PRO A 68 11.42 -1.09 18.53
C PRO A 68 9.96 -0.73 18.86
N ASP A 69 9.70 0.54 19.17
CA ASP A 69 8.36 1.08 19.44
C ASP A 69 7.57 1.36 18.16
N TRP A 70 8.24 1.39 17.00
CA TRP A 70 7.52 1.39 15.73
C TRP A 70 6.86 0.02 15.58
N HIS A 71 5.61 -0.03 15.98
CA HIS A 71 4.66 -1.05 15.54
C HIS A 71 4.35 -0.91 14.03
N GLY A 72 5.02 0.03 13.35
CA GLY A 72 5.04 0.26 11.91
C GLY A 72 5.16 -1.06 11.20
N GLU A 73 4.02 -1.52 10.73
CA GLU A 73 3.87 -2.93 10.43
C GLU A 73 4.88 -3.36 9.38
N SER A 74 5.28 -4.62 9.48
CA SER A 74 5.97 -5.32 8.40
C SER A 74 5.33 -5.01 7.06
N LEU A 75 6.07 -5.15 5.95
CA LEU A 75 5.47 -5.17 4.61
C LEU A 75 4.18 -6.01 4.65
N ASP A 76 3.03 -5.34 4.67
CA ASP A 76 1.73 -5.94 4.91
C ASP A 76 0.75 -5.48 3.84
N PHE A 77 -0.29 -6.28 3.65
CA PHE A 77 -1.27 -6.03 2.61
C PHE A 77 -2.38 -5.13 3.12
N ARG A 78 -2.14 -3.82 3.11
CA ARG A 78 -3.16 -2.81 3.42
C ARG A 78 -3.72 -2.16 2.15
N PRO A 79 -5.03 -2.28 1.87
CA PRO A 79 -5.61 -1.82 0.61
C PRO A 79 -5.78 -0.31 0.48
N TYR A 80 -5.96 0.42 1.58
CA TYR A 80 -6.43 1.81 1.52
C TYR A 80 -5.30 2.81 1.21
N PRO A 81 -5.48 3.69 0.22
CA PRO A 81 -4.50 4.72 -0.15
C PRO A 81 -4.62 5.95 0.77
N TYR A 82 -3.92 5.94 1.89
CA TYR A 82 -3.97 7.05 2.85
C TYR A 82 -3.56 8.40 2.23
N PRO A 83 -4.37 9.47 2.44
CA PRO A 83 -4.05 10.82 1.97
C PRO A 83 -2.70 11.33 2.49
N SER A 84 -2.40 11.05 3.76
CA SER A 84 -1.15 11.45 4.41
C SER A 84 0.07 10.96 3.63
N PHE A 85 0.10 9.70 3.21
CA PHE A 85 1.20 9.14 2.45
C PHE A 85 1.40 9.84 1.09
N THR A 86 0.30 10.11 0.37
CA THR A 86 0.39 10.81 -0.92
C THR A 86 0.92 12.23 -0.71
N GLN A 87 0.48 12.90 0.35
CA GLN A 87 0.94 14.26 0.66
C GLN A 87 2.44 14.28 0.96
N GLU A 88 2.93 13.34 1.79
CA GLU A 88 4.36 13.23 2.08
C GLU A 88 5.18 12.85 0.85
N LEU A 89 4.66 11.96 0.00
CA LEU A 89 5.31 11.60 -1.26
C LEU A 89 5.48 12.83 -2.17
N VAL A 90 4.45 13.66 -2.30
CA VAL A 90 4.55 14.89 -3.12
C VAL A 90 5.57 15.86 -2.54
N ARG A 91 5.64 16.02 -1.21
CA ARG A 91 6.67 16.85 -0.55
C ARG A 91 8.08 16.30 -0.81
N ALA A 92 8.28 15.01 -0.61
CA ALA A 92 9.57 14.37 -0.89
C ALA A 92 9.99 14.52 -2.37
N MET A 93 9.04 14.42 -3.30
CA MET A 93 9.32 14.65 -4.73
C MET A 93 9.76 16.09 -5.03
N GLN A 94 9.24 17.08 -4.31
CA GLN A 94 9.66 18.49 -4.46
C GLN A 94 11.10 18.72 -4.02
N ASP A 95 11.58 17.96 -3.04
CA ASP A 95 12.96 18.01 -2.55
C ASP A 95 13.91 17.09 -3.32
N THR A 96 13.37 16.16 -4.13
CA THR A 96 14.18 15.19 -4.88
C THR A 96 14.85 15.85 -6.08
N VAL A 97 16.18 15.80 -6.10
CA VAL A 97 16.97 16.21 -7.27
C VAL A 97 16.79 15.19 -8.38
N VAL A 98 16.29 15.65 -9.54
CA VAL A 98 16.12 14.84 -10.74
C VAL A 98 16.74 15.54 -11.94
N ASP A 99 17.36 14.77 -12.86
CA ASP A 99 17.96 15.30 -14.10
C ASP A 99 16.92 15.66 -15.17
N ALA A 100 15.63 15.40 -14.92
CA ALA A 100 14.51 15.69 -15.81
C ALA A 100 13.78 16.98 -15.40
N PRO A 101 13.03 17.64 -16.31
CA PRO A 101 12.23 18.81 -15.96
C PRO A 101 11.24 18.54 -14.81
N ALA A 102 11.50 19.10 -13.64
CA ALA A 102 10.67 18.96 -12.43
C ALA A 102 9.73 20.17 -12.21
N GLY A 103 9.63 21.08 -13.19
CA GLY A 103 8.87 22.33 -13.05
C GLY A 103 7.39 22.13 -12.68
N PHE A 104 6.78 21.00 -13.07
CA PHE A 104 5.40 20.66 -12.72
C PHE A 104 5.18 20.40 -11.22
N LEU A 105 6.25 20.09 -10.46
CA LEU A 105 6.19 19.90 -9.01
C LEU A 105 6.22 21.24 -8.25
N THR A 106 6.69 22.31 -8.91
CA THR A 106 6.82 23.63 -8.29
C THR A 106 5.43 24.19 -7.98
N GLY A 107 5.17 24.46 -6.70
CA GLY A 107 3.90 25.03 -6.24
C GLY A 107 2.73 24.05 -6.22
N LEU A 108 2.96 22.75 -6.46
CA LEU A 108 1.92 21.73 -6.34
C LEU A 108 1.49 21.58 -4.87
N ASP A 109 0.19 21.75 -4.60
CA ASP A 109 -0.39 21.50 -3.27
C ASP A 109 -0.58 19.98 -3.06
N PRO A 110 0.09 19.35 -2.09
CA PRO A 110 0.02 17.90 -1.87
C PRO A 110 -1.41 17.40 -1.59
N ALA A 111 -2.23 18.18 -0.88
CA ALA A 111 -3.58 17.78 -0.53
C ALA A 111 -4.50 17.78 -1.76
N THR A 112 -4.35 18.78 -2.63
CA THR A 112 -5.05 18.86 -3.92
C THR A 112 -4.64 17.72 -4.85
N ALA A 113 -3.34 17.45 -4.96
CA ALA A 113 -2.83 16.35 -5.78
C ALA A 113 -3.46 14.99 -5.38
N HIS A 114 -3.57 14.70 -4.08
CA HIS A 114 -4.24 13.48 -3.63
C HIS A 114 -5.72 13.45 -4.03
N ARG A 115 -6.48 14.53 -3.77
CA ARG A 115 -7.92 14.58 -4.09
C ARG A 115 -8.22 14.41 -5.57
N GLU A 116 -7.35 14.91 -6.44
CA GLU A 116 -7.54 14.82 -7.90
C GLU A 116 -7.12 13.47 -8.48
N LEU A 117 -6.16 12.78 -7.86
CA LEU A 117 -5.61 11.53 -8.39
C LEU A 117 -6.22 10.27 -7.77
N VAL A 118 -6.70 10.34 -6.53
CA VAL A 118 -7.11 9.15 -5.77
C VAL A 118 -8.63 9.11 -5.61
N ASP A 119 -9.26 8.15 -6.28
CA ASP A 119 -10.62 7.70 -5.98
C ASP A 119 -10.56 6.49 -5.04
N ASP A 120 -10.92 6.70 -3.77
CA ASP A 120 -10.92 5.67 -2.74
C ASP A 120 -12.27 4.97 -2.55
N ALA A 121 -13.28 5.31 -3.36
CA ALA A 121 -14.65 4.89 -3.11
C ALA A 121 -14.83 3.39 -3.36
N LEU A 122 -14.19 2.86 -4.42
CA LEU A 122 -14.22 1.43 -4.72
C LEU A 122 -13.52 0.63 -3.62
N VAL A 123 -12.31 1.04 -3.22
CA VAL A 123 -11.52 0.30 -2.24
C VAL A 123 -12.19 0.34 -0.86
N THR A 124 -12.78 1.47 -0.45
CA THR A 124 -13.54 1.58 0.80
C THR A 124 -14.72 0.61 0.84
N ARG A 125 -15.48 0.50 -0.26
CA ARG A 125 -16.58 -0.49 -0.37
C ARG A 125 -16.06 -1.93 -0.34
N SER A 126 -14.97 -2.21 -1.05
CA SER A 126 -14.37 -3.55 -1.07
C SER A 126 -13.83 -3.97 0.30
N ILE A 127 -13.21 -3.05 1.06
CA ILE A 127 -12.78 -3.28 2.44
C ILE A 127 -13.98 -3.63 3.32
N ALA A 128 -15.07 -2.83 3.24
CA ALA A 128 -16.28 -3.11 4.01
C ALA A 128 -16.85 -4.51 3.71
N ARG A 129 -16.87 -4.93 2.44
CA ARG A 129 -17.28 -6.29 2.04
C ARG A 129 -16.33 -7.39 2.52
N ALA A 130 -15.04 -7.09 2.66
CA ALA A 130 -14.01 -8.06 3.04
C ALA A 130 -13.81 -8.19 4.57
N GLY A 131 -14.76 -7.70 5.38
CA GLY A 131 -14.69 -7.78 6.85
C GLY A 131 -14.31 -6.48 7.54
N GLY A 132 -14.26 -5.36 6.80
CA GLY A 132 -13.99 -4.03 7.33
C GLY A 132 -12.51 -3.77 7.67
N TRP A 133 -12.23 -2.59 8.21
CA TRP A 133 -10.86 -2.11 8.48
C TRP A 133 -10.04 -3.08 9.35
N GLY A 134 -10.68 -3.69 10.37
CA GLY A 134 -10.02 -4.62 11.29
C GLY A 134 -9.47 -5.87 10.59
N ALA A 135 -10.09 -6.33 9.50
CA ALA A 135 -9.59 -7.45 8.69
C ALA A 135 -8.22 -7.16 8.05
N PHE A 136 -7.81 -5.89 8.01
CA PHE A 136 -6.54 -5.40 7.48
C PHE A 136 -5.62 -4.80 8.55
N GLY A 137 -5.94 -4.95 9.85
CA GLY A 137 -5.18 -4.30 10.93
C GLY A 137 -5.33 -2.78 10.94
N MET A 138 -6.38 -2.25 10.30
CA MET A 138 -6.60 -0.82 10.15
C MET A 138 -7.74 -0.33 11.04
N HIS A 139 -7.71 0.96 11.37
CA HIS A 139 -8.72 1.62 12.21
C HIS A 139 -9.58 2.65 11.46
N GLY A 140 -9.27 2.93 10.20
CA GLY A 140 -10.00 3.88 9.37
C GLY A 140 -9.16 4.44 8.24
N THR A 141 -9.53 5.65 7.80
CA THR A 141 -8.97 6.35 6.65
C THR A 141 -7.82 7.32 7.00
N THR A 142 -7.47 7.41 8.28
CA THR A 142 -6.35 8.22 8.76
C THR A 142 -5.31 7.33 9.43
N ARG A 143 -4.06 7.78 9.35
CA ARG A 143 -2.92 7.19 10.08
C ARG A 143 -1.87 8.28 10.34
N THR A 144 -0.95 8.01 11.26
CA THR A 144 0.24 8.84 11.47
C THR A 144 1.35 8.34 10.57
N GLU A 145 1.97 9.24 9.81
CA GLU A 145 3.22 8.98 9.11
C GLU A 145 4.36 9.49 10.00
N GLU A 146 5.34 8.65 10.28
CA GLU A 146 6.59 9.05 10.93
C GLU A 146 7.71 8.97 9.88
N ILE A 147 8.31 10.12 9.56
CA ILE A 147 9.33 10.25 8.52
C ILE A 147 10.57 10.85 9.16
N GLN A 148 11.71 10.20 8.95
CA GLN A 148 13.02 10.72 9.32
C GLN A 148 13.80 11.02 8.03
N ALA A 149 14.46 12.18 8.00
CA ALA A 149 15.30 12.64 6.91
C ALA A 149 16.75 12.19 7.10
#